data_AF-A0A7R7VLQ8-F1
#
_entry.id   AF-A0A7R7VLQ8-F1
#
_cell.length_a   1.000
_cell.length_b   1.000
_cell.length_c   1.000
_cell.angle_alpha   90.00
_cell.angle_beta   90.00
_cell.angle_gamma   90.00
#
_symmetry.space_group_name_H-M   'P 1'
#
loop_
_entity.id
_entity.type
_entity.pdbx_description
1 polymer ?
#
loop_
_entity_poly.entity_id
_entity_poly.type
_entity_poly.pdbx_seq_one_letter_code
_entity_poly.pdbx_strand_id
1 'polypeptide(L)'
;MARLTCSGLVDCGFLSSLDDILPSSDEYPDLQKRPIDGLNKIGNFMLGAAQWIMWSDECHYVYQQCTKVESVSGLRQMWSMERWREWKRQFAFVAGDERFAQKYREVAERSHRQMLICEGEDTAE
;
A
#
# COMPACT_ATOMS: atom_id res chain seq x y z
N MET A 1 10.93 2.20 7.51
CA MET A 1 10.70 0.92 8.23
C MET A 1 10.79 -0.28 7.30
N ALA A 2 10.21 -0.22 6.10
CA ALA A 2 10.22 -1.31 5.10
C ALA A 2 11.58 -2.00 4.92
N ARG A 3 12.64 -1.24 4.60
CA ARG A 3 14.01 -1.77 4.44
C ARG A 3 14.53 -2.57 5.64
N LEU A 4 14.27 -2.09 6.86
CA LEU A 4 14.71 -2.76 8.09
C LEU A 4 13.96 -4.09 8.27
N THR A 5 12.64 -4.08 8.04
CA THR A 5 11.81 -5.30 8.06
C THR A 5 12.26 -6.30 7.01
N CYS A 6 12.46 -5.86 5.76
CA CYS A 6 12.84 -6.74 4.66
C CYS A 6 14.26 -7.31 4.83
N SER A 7 15.16 -6.59 5.51
CA SER A 7 16.49 -7.09 5.88
C SER A 7 16.48 -8.10 7.04
N GLY A 8 15.33 -8.36 7.67
CA GLY A 8 15.20 -9.25 8.82
C GLY A 8 15.75 -8.69 10.14
N LEU A 9 16.12 -7.40 10.19
CA LEU A 9 16.69 -6.78 11.39
C LEU A 9 15.65 -6.52 12.48
N VAL A 10 14.44 -6.08 12.10
CA VAL A 10 13.33 -5.82 13.03
C VAL A 10 12.00 -5.87 12.28
N ASP A 11 11.00 -6.59 12.80
CA ASP A 11 9.66 -6.59 12.20
C ASP A 11 8.89 -5.32 12.59
N CYS A 12 8.77 -4.43 11.61
CA CYS A 12 8.03 -3.18 11.72
C CYS A 12 6.84 -3.10 10.76
N GLY A 13 6.30 -4.25 10.33
CA GLY A 13 5.16 -4.27 9.40
C GLY A 13 3.94 -3.51 9.88
N PHE A 14 3.67 -3.56 11.18
CA PHE A 14 2.56 -2.86 11.83
C PHE A 14 2.71 -1.32 11.85
N LEU A 15 3.88 -0.77 11.50
CA LEU A 15 4.13 0.68 11.43
C LEU A 15 4.00 1.22 10.00
N SER A 16 3.24 0.52 9.16
CA SER A 16 3.08 0.85 7.74
C SER A 16 1.83 1.67 7.49
N SER A 17 1.97 2.77 6.73
CA SER A 17 0.82 3.54 6.23
C SER A 17 0.01 2.81 5.16
N LEU A 18 0.36 1.57 4.82
CA LEU A 18 -0.52 0.70 4.03
C LEU A 18 -1.85 0.44 4.77
N ASP A 19 -1.90 0.48 6.10
CA ASP A 19 -3.16 0.31 6.84
C ASP A 19 -4.03 1.57 6.70
N ASP A 20 -3.43 2.75 6.79
CA ASP A 20 -4.11 4.05 6.72
C ASP A 20 -4.78 4.34 5.36
N ILE A 21 -4.36 3.64 4.30
CA ILE A 21 -4.98 3.75 2.97
C ILE A 21 -6.05 2.70 2.71
N LEU A 22 -6.35 1.80 3.66
CA LEU A 22 -7.47 0.88 3.55
C LEU A 22 -8.79 1.60 3.83
N PRO A 23 -9.85 1.41 3.03
CA PRO A 23 -11.17 1.99 3.32
C PRO A 23 -11.77 1.58 4.68
N SER A 24 -11.30 0.48 5.28
CA SER A 24 -11.70 0.02 6.60
C SER A 24 -10.95 0.70 7.75
N SER A 25 -9.91 1.50 7.47
CA SER A 25 -9.16 2.22 8.50
C SER A 25 -9.95 3.41 9.02
N ASP A 26 -9.92 3.63 10.33
CA ASP A 26 -10.47 4.83 10.97
C ASP A 26 -9.79 6.12 10.48
N GLU A 27 -8.58 6.00 9.91
CA GLU A 27 -7.84 7.12 9.34
C GLU A 27 -8.27 7.47 7.92
N TYR A 28 -9.04 6.59 7.25
CA TYR A 28 -9.48 6.77 5.86
C TYR A 28 -10.57 7.85 5.76
N PRO A 29 -10.31 8.98 5.08
CA PRO A 29 -11.24 10.10 5.06
C PRO A 29 -12.42 9.88 4.10
N ASP A 30 -13.59 10.37 4.49
CA ASP A 30 -14.71 10.59 3.59
C ASP A 30 -14.39 11.73 2.61
N LEU A 31 -14.03 11.36 1.37
CA LEU A 31 -13.61 12.32 0.33
C LEU A 31 -14.75 13.21 -0.18
N GLN A 32 -16.02 12.85 0.06
CA GLN A 32 -17.15 13.72 -0.27
C GLN A 32 -17.31 14.82 0.78
N LYS A 33 -17.12 14.49 2.06
CA LYS A 33 -17.18 15.47 3.16
C LYS A 33 -15.91 16.32 3.28
N ARG A 34 -14.75 15.78 2.89
CA ARG A 34 -13.43 16.45 2.98
C ARG A 34 -12.75 16.47 1.60
N PRO A 35 -13.27 17.24 0.62
CA PRO A 35 -12.80 17.18 -0.76
C PRO A 35 -11.40 17.74 -0.99
N ILE A 36 -10.84 18.54 -0.07
CA ILE A 36 -9.47 19.08 -0.20
C ILE A 36 -8.55 18.38 0.81
N ASP A 37 -8.92 18.45 2.08
CA ASP A 37 -8.11 17.94 3.17
C ASP A 37 -8.06 16.40 3.20
N GLY A 38 -9.15 15.71 2.83
CA GLY A 38 -9.18 14.25 2.72
C GLY A 38 -8.25 13.72 1.63
N LEU A 39 -8.22 14.39 0.47
CA LEU A 39 -7.29 14.05 -0.62
C LEU A 39 -5.84 14.24 -0.21
N ASN A 40 -5.53 15.33 0.49
CA ASN A 40 -4.18 15.56 1.03
C ASN A 40 -3.79 14.51 2.07
N LYS A 41 -4.73 14.10 2.94
CA LYS A 41 -4.49 13.07 3.95
C LYS A 41 -4.15 11.73 3.31
N ILE A 42 -5.00 11.22 2.40
CA ILE A 42 -4.71 9.98 1.65
C ILE A 42 -3.40 10.13 0.86
N GLY A 43 -3.19 11.26 0.18
CA GLY A 43 -1.97 11.51 -0.56
C GLY A 43 -0.70 11.41 0.29
N ASN A 44 -0.73 11.92 1.52
CA ASN A 44 0.40 11.78 2.45
C ASN A 44 0.61 10.34 2.92
N PHE A 45 -0.47 9.61 3.23
CA PHE A 45 -0.37 8.18 3.53
C PHE A 45 0.18 7.37 2.36
N MET A 46 -0.17 7.72 1.12
CA MET A 46 0.40 7.09 -0.09
C MET A 46 1.91 7.22 -0.16
N LEU A 47 2.49 8.36 0.23
CA LEU A 47 3.95 8.53 0.27
C LEU A 47 4.60 7.57 1.27
N GLY A 48 3.96 7.34 2.42
CA GLY A 48 4.43 6.39 3.43
C GLY A 48 4.25 4.94 3.00
N ALA A 49 3.06 4.60 2.47
CA ALA A 49 2.71 3.29 1.98
C ALA A 49 3.64 2.83 0.84
N ALA A 50 4.00 3.75 -0.06
CA ALA A 50 4.87 3.47 -1.18
C ALA A 50 6.27 2.98 -0.78
N GLN A 51 6.74 3.26 0.44
CA GLN A 51 8.02 2.72 0.93
C GLN A 51 8.05 1.19 0.96
N TRP A 52 6.88 0.54 1.04
CA TRP A 52 6.73 -0.91 1.09
C TRP A 52 6.49 -1.55 -0.27
N ILE A 53 6.22 -0.74 -1.30
CA ILE A 53 5.69 -1.21 -2.59
C ILE A 53 6.51 -0.72 -3.78
N MET A 54 7.03 0.51 -3.76
CA MET A 54 7.67 1.11 -4.94
C MET A 54 8.98 0.42 -5.36
N TRP A 55 9.64 -0.24 -4.41
CA TRP A 55 10.93 -0.89 -4.62
C TRP A 55 10.76 -2.41 -4.71
N SER A 56 11.55 -3.05 -5.57
CA SER A 56 11.36 -4.46 -5.93
C SER A 56 11.43 -5.40 -4.72
N ASP A 57 12.48 -5.28 -3.91
CA ASP A 57 12.73 -6.19 -2.77
C ASP A 57 11.63 -6.07 -1.71
N GLU A 58 11.23 -4.85 -1.38
CA GLU A 58 10.15 -4.57 -0.43
C GLU A 58 8.80 -5.06 -0.94
N CYS A 59 8.51 -4.81 -2.22
CA CYS A 59 7.28 -5.26 -2.85
C CYS A 59 7.17 -6.80 -2.83
N HIS A 60 8.26 -7.48 -3.21
CA HIS A 60 8.34 -8.93 -3.21
C HIS A 60 8.21 -9.50 -1.80
N TYR A 61 8.89 -8.90 -0.81
CA TYR A 61 8.73 -9.27 0.58
C TYR A 61 7.27 -9.19 1.04
N VAL A 62 6.60 -8.06 0.79
CA VAL A 62 5.20 -7.86 1.18
C VAL A 62 4.30 -8.87 0.48
N TYR A 63 4.47 -9.06 -0.82
CA TYR A 63 3.67 -10.02 -1.59
C TYR A 63 3.84 -11.45 -1.05
N GLN A 64 5.07 -11.91 -0.83
CA GLN A 64 5.36 -13.21 -0.22
C GLN A 64 4.77 -13.36 1.18
N GLN A 65 4.68 -12.29 1.99
CA GLN A 65 3.98 -12.38 3.27
C GLN A 65 2.47 -12.49 3.06
N CYS A 66 1.92 -11.73 2.11
CA CYS A 66 0.50 -11.72 1.81
C CYS A 66 0.00 -13.08 1.28
N THR A 67 0.78 -13.78 0.46
CA THR A 67 0.39 -15.10 -0.12
C THR A 67 0.22 -16.20 0.93
N LYS A 68 0.73 -16.01 2.15
CA LYS A 68 0.64 -17.00 3.24
C LYS A 68 -0.77 -17.12 3.84
N VAL A 69 -1.57 -16.06 3.78
CA VAL A 69 -2.91 -16.01 4.38
C VAL A 69 -3.85 -15.15 3.56
N GLU A 70 -5.12 -15.59 3.43
CA GLU A 70 -6.11 -14.82 2.67
C GLU A 70 -6.53 -13.54 3.41
N SER A 71 -6.76 -13.62 4.72
CA SER A 71 -7.19 -12.50 5.56
C SER A 71 -6.56 -12.56 6.97
N VAL A 72 -6.60 -11.42 7.66
CA VAL A 72 -6.02 -11.22 9.01
C VAL A 72 -7.02 -10.48 9.90
N SER A 73 -6.94 -10.72 11.22
CA SER A 73 -7.85 -10.10 12.20
C SER A 73 -7.15 -9.48 13.41
N GLY A 74 -5.84 -9.68 13.57
CA GLY A 74 -5.07 -9.13 14.68
C GLY A 74 -4.54 -7.71 14.42
N LEU A 75 -4.48 -6.87 15.45
CA LEU A 75 -3.98 -5.48 15.40
C LEU A 75 -2.54 -5.32 14.87
N ARG A 76 -1.74 -6.38 14.86
CA ARG A 76 -0.36 -6.38 14.34
C ARG A 76 -0.18 -7.25 13.09
N GLN A 77 -1.25 -7.92 12.65
CA GLN A 77 -1.21 -8.73 11.44
C GLN A 77 -1.54 -7.84 10.25
N MET A 78 -0.53 -7.60 9.43
CA MET A 78 -0.62 -6.62 8.35
C MET A 78 -0.82 -7.27 6.98
N TRP A 79 -0.17 -8.41 6.76
CA TRP A 79 0.01 -8.99 5.44
C TRP A 79 -1.06 -10.04 5.15
N SER A 80 -1.87 -9.80 4.12
CA SER A 80 -2.82 -10.78 3.58
C SER A 80 -3.13 -10.52 2.12
N MET A 81 -3.59 -11.53 1.39
CA MET A 81 -4.01 -11.36 -0.01
C MET A 81 -5.20 -10.41 -0.17
N GLU A 82 -6.15 -10.41 0.76
CA GLU A 82 -7.26 -9.46 0.77
C GLU A 82 -6.75 -8.01 0.79
N ARG A 83 -5.85 -7.69 1.72
CA ARG A 83 -5.25 -6.36 1.86
C ARG A 83 -4.37 -6.00 0.67
N TRP A 84 -3.61 -6.95 0.14
CA TRP A 84 -2.82 -6.75 -1.09
C TRP A 84 -3.67 -6.27 -2.27
N ARG A 85 -4.80 -6.95 -2.52
CA ARG A 85 -5.74 -6.55 -3.59
C ARG A 85 -6.35 -5.18 -3.32
N GLU A 86 -6.63 -4.84 -2.06
CA GLU A 86 -7.12 -3.52 -1.69
C GLU A 86 -6.06 -2.44 -1.92
N TRP A 87 -4.83 -2.62 -1.45
CA TRP A 87 -3.74 -1.66 -1.69
C TRP A 87 -3.53 -1.42 -3.18
N LYS A 88 -3.56 -2.48 -4.00
CA LYS A 88 -3.46 -2.35 -5.46
C LYS A 88 -4.57 -1.46 -6.02
N ARG A 89 -5.82 -1.67 -5.58
CA ARG A 89 -6.97 -0.82 -5.96
C ARG A 89 -6.77 0.64 -5.50
N GLN A 90 -6.26 0.86 -4.30
CA GLN A 90 -6.05 2.20 -3.75
C GLN A 90 -4.94 2.97 -4.49
N PHE A 91 -3.82 2.31 -4.81
CA PHE A 91 -2.78 2.90 -5.64
C PHE A 91 -3.30 3.21 -7.06
N ALA A 92 -4.07 2.32 -7.67
CA ALA A 92 -4.70 2.57 -8.97
C ALA A 92 -5.68 3.75 -8.93
N PHE A 93 -6.51 3.82 -7.87
CA PHE A 93 -7.46 4.91 -7.66
C PHE A 93 -6.76 6.27 -7.56
N VAL A 94 -5.75 6.39 -6.69
CA VAL A 94 -5.01 7.66 -6.55
C VAL A 94 -4.26 8.03 -7.82
N ALA A 95 -3.68 7.06 -8.53
CA ALA A 95 -2.98 7.32 -9.79
C ALA A 95 -3.91 7.92 -10.87
N GLY A 96 -5.16 7.45 -10.93
CA GLY A 96 -6.14 7.85 -11.94
C GLY A 96 -7.01 9.07 -11.61
N ASP A 97 -7.04 9.53 -10.36
CA ASP A 97 -7.95 10.60 -9.92
C ASP A 97 -7.26 11.97 -9.92
N GLU A 98 -7.65 12.83 -10.87
CA GLU A 98 -7.06 14.16 -11.08
C GLU A 98 -7.27 15.15 -9.93
N ARG A 99 -8.17 14.84 -8.98
CA ARG A 99 -8.35 15.66 -7.79
C ARG A 99 -7.12 15.60 -6.87
N PHE A 100 -6.32 14.53 -6.95
CA PHE A 100 -5.06 14.43 -6.20
C PHE A 100 -3.95 15.25 -6.84
N ALA A 101 -3.11 15.86 -6.00
CA ALA A 101 -1.90 16.54 -6.47
C ALA A 101 -0.98 15.58 -7.24
N GLN A 102 -0.36 16.09 -8.32
CA GLN A 102 0.48 15.30 -9.23
C GLN A 102 1.51 14.40 -8.51
N LYS A 103 2.19 14.92 -7.49
CA LYS A 103 3.17 14.15 -6.70
C LYS A 103 2.61 12.86 -6.09
N TYR A 104 1.33 12.85 -5.69
CA TYR A 104 0.70 11.66 -5.11
C TYR A 104 0.36 10.65 -6.21
N ARG A 105 -0.13 11.14 -7.34
CA ARG A 105 -0.48 10.31 -8.50
C ARG A 105 0.74 9.59 -9.07
N GLU A 106 1.86 10.29 -9.23
CA GLU A 106 3.11 9.71 -9.75
C GLU A 106 3.67 8.60 -8.84
N VAL A 107 3.63 8.82 -7.52
CA VAL A 107 4.03 7.82 -6.53
C VAL A 107 3.09 6.61 -6.57
N ALA A 108 1.79 6.86 -6.70
CA ALA A 108 0.79 5.81 -6.74
C ALA A 108 0.88 4.97 -8.02
N GLU A 109 1.11 5.61 -9.17
CA GLU A 109 1.29 4.94 -10.46
C GLU A 109 2.51 4.01 -10.44
N ARG A 110 3.66 4.51 -9.94
CA ARG A 110 4.88 3.69 -9.82
C ARG A 110 4.67 2.50 -8.90
N SER A 111 4.02 2.72 -7.76
CA SER A 111 3.73 1.66 -6.79
C SER A 111 2.78 0.63 -7.38
N HIS A 112 1.69 1.06 -8.02
CA HIS A 112 0.75 0.17 -8.71
C HIS A 112 1.43 -0.68 -9.79
N ARG A 113 2.28 -0.06 -10.62
CA ARG A 113 3.06 -0.77 -11.64
C ARG A 113 3.99 -1.81 -11.01
N GLN A 114 4.66 -1.48 -9.91
CA GLN A 114 5.54 -2.42 -9.21
C GLN A 114 4.75 -3.61 -8.66
N MET A 115 3.54 -3.41 -8.13
CA MET A 115 2.67 -4.51 -7.70
C MET A 115 2.30 -5.44 -8.85
N LEU A 116 2.00 -4.90 -10.04
CA LEU A 116 1.71 -5.72 -11.22
C LEU A 116 2.92 -6.54 -11.69
N ILE A 117 4.12 -5.95 -11.63
CA ILE A 117 5.37 -6.66 -11.96
C ILE A 117 5.58 -7.80 -10.96
N CYS A 118 5.46 -7.51 -9.66
CA CYS A 118 5.64 -8.47 -8.59
C CYS A 118 4.67 -9.67 -8.70
N GLU A 119 3.40 -9.44 -9.05
CA GLU A 119 2.44 -10.53 -9.30
C GLU A 119 2.81 -11.36 -10.55
N GLY A 120 3.32 -10.70 -11.60
CA GLY A 120 3.69 -11.33 -12.86
C GLY A 120 4.92 -12.23 -12.76
N GLU A 121 5.91 -11.85 -11.93
CA GLU A 121 7.12 -12.64 -11.67
C GLU A 121 6.80 -13.98 -11.01
N ASP A 122 5.94 -13.99 -9.98
CA ASP A 122 5.52 -15.23 -9.29
C ASP A 122 4.64 -16.15 -10.14
N THR A 123 4.01 -15.65 -11.20
CA THR A 123 3.18 -16.49 -12.09
C THR A 123 4.02 -17.21 -13.16
N ALA A 124 5.31 -16.86 -13.29
CA ALA A 124 6.23 -17.41 -14.27
C ALA A 124 7.13 -18.54 -13.70
N GLU A 125 7.06 -18.81 -12.41
CA GLU A 125 7.67 -19.97 -11.73
C GLU A 125 6.71 -21.17 -11.60
#